data_AF-A0A2J7QNC7-F1
#
_entry.id   AF-A0A2J7QNC7-F1
#
_cell.length_a   1.000
_cell.length_b   1.000
_cell.length_c   1.000
_cell.angle_alpha   90.00
_cell.angle_beta   90.00
_cell.angle_gamma   90.00
#
_symmetry.space_group_name_H-M   'P 1'
#
loop_
_entity.id
_entity.type
_entity.pdbx_description
1 polymer ?
#
loop_
_entity_poly.entity_id
_entity_poly.type
_entity_poly.pdbx_seq_one_letter_code
_entity_poly.pdbx_strand_id
1 'polypeptide(L)'
;MHDYVRAAMTCIRFYQKGARNYSDLASNLEHLYRAQSHLENELLTAQWETSTRSSPVQKMGSALQLAMKLDPREVNHHLSTIFRQIEVTKFLNSCEREQRHVMDLIPELLQLMQTSGILGTKVPSYSVPTLFGANIERMQLAVLAILCGKNVEEGFGLAFRIIEDYHLKASQIYSLAGMKLAHDYCLPDIEQLISCIQSSGVSDTSPVCDTVLVLCVQALSEKENPGDTESLIKLIVDPGNKISAYIKCHQLKSAYLLAVKYNRLEDVRKILHEAEKLGQTKIQQICLRRLGQQAGT
;
A
#
# COMPACT_ATOMS: atom_id res chain seq x y z
N MET A 1 -9.09 -5.25 40.95
CA MET A 1 -7.96 -5.56 40.04
C MET A 1 -8.43 -5.12 38.64
N HIS A 2 -8.31 -3.82 38.32
CA HIS A 2 -8.98 -3.21 37.17
C HIS A 2 -7.96 -2.54 36.24
N ASP A 3 -7.12 -3.35 35.62
CA ASP A 3 -6.24 -2.84 34.55
C ASP A 3 -6.50 -3.63 33.27
N TYR A 4 -7.72 -3.47 32.76
CA TYR A 4 -8.20 -4.13 31.57
C TYR A 4 -7.35 -3.74 30.35
N VAL A 5 -6.88 -2.51 30.30
CA VAL A 5 -5.92 -2.02 29.30
C VAL A 5 -4.63 -2.84 29.34
N ARG A 6 -3.97 -2.95 30.51
CA ARG A 6 -2.73 -3.73 30.62
C ARG A 6 -2.96 -5.18 30.24
N ALA A 7 -4.08 -5.77 30.66
CA ALA A 7 -4.45 -7.13 30.29
C ALA A 7 -4.60 -7.28 28.75
N ALA A 8 -5.29 -6.36 28.09
CA ALA A 8 -5.42 -6.34 26.63
C ALA A 8 -4.07 -6.23 25.92
N MET A 9 -3.18 -5.35 26.37
CA MET A 9 -1.84 -5.20 25.79
C MET A 9 -0.99 -6.45 25.99
N THR A 10 -1.10 -7.12 27.14
CA THR A 10 -0.46 -8.43 27.37
C THR A 10 -1.00 -9.50 26.41
N CYS A 11 -2.31 -9.54 26.18
CA CYS A 11 -2.92 -10.42 25.19
C CYS A 11 -2.40 -10.16 23.77
N ILE A 12 -2.28 -8.89 23.35
CA ILE A 12 -1.68 -8.54 22.04
C ILE A 12 -0.24 -9.04 21.92
N ARG A 13 0.57 -8.92 22.97
CA ARG A 13 1.94 -9.47 22.98
C ARG A 13 1.96 -10.98 22.86
N PHE A 14 1.05 -11.69 23.53
CA PHE A 14 0.94 -13.14 23.40
C PHE A 14 0.48 -13.57 22.00
N TYR A 15 -0.39 -12.79 21.37
CA TYR A 15 -0.79 -13.02 19.99
C TYR A 15 0.41 -13.05 19.03
N GLN A 16 1.35 -12.12 19.16
CA GLN A 16 2.55 -12.04 18.31
C GLN A 16 3.68 -13.00 18.73
N LYS A 17 3.60 -13.59 19.93
CA LYS A 17 4.73 -14.31 20.53
C LYS A 17 5.03 -15.60 19.77
N GLY A 18 6.22 -15.67 19.20
CA GLY A 18 6.75 -16.89 18.56
C GLY A 18 6.16 -17.20 17.19
N ALA A 19 5.29 -16.34 16.65
CA ALA A 19 4.69 -16.54 15.34
C ALA A 19 5.72 -16.32 14.22
N ARG A 20 5.72 -17.23 13.24
CA ARG A 20 6.63 -17.20 12.08
C ARG A 20 5.89 -17.03 10.76
N ASN A 21 4.58 -17.17 10.76
CA ASN A 21 3.70 -17.03 9.59
C ASN A 21 2.27 -16.67 10.06
N TYR A 22 1.32 -16.51 9.12
CA TYR A 22 -0.06 -16.18 9.47
C TYR A 22 -0.86 -17.37 9.99
N SER A 23 -0.44 -18.60 9.72
CA SER A 23 -0.99 -19.82 10.32
C SER A 23 -0.74 -19.89 11.83
N ASP A 24 0.44 -19.49 12.29
CA ASP A 24 0.77 -19.37 13.72
C ASP A 24 -0.05 -18.24 14.36
N LEU A 25 -0.13 -17.07 13.71
CA LEU A 25 -0.97 -15.96 14.19
C LEU A 25 -2.45 -16.34 14.25
N ALA A 26 -2.94 -17.12 13.28
CA ALA A 26 -4.31 -17.62 13.27
C ALA A 26 -4.57 -18.55 14.47
N SER A 27 -3.60 -19.39 14.82
CA SER A 27 -3.66 -20.27 16.00
C SER A 27 -3.70 -19.48 17.31
N ASN A 28 -3.13 -18.27 17.31
CA ASN A 28 -3.08 -17.37 18.46
C ASN A 28 -4.28 -16.39 18.55
N LEU A 29 -5.27 -16.46 17.64
CA LEU A 29 -6.40 -15.51 17.59
C LEU A 29 -7.21 -15.40 18.89
N GLU A 30 -7.24 -16.48 19.69
CA GLU A 30 -7.87 -16.49 21.02
C GLU A 30 -7.35 -15.36 21.92
N HIS A 31 -6.08 -14.98 21.80
CA HIS A 31 -5.53 -13.86 22.54
C HIS A 31 -6.14 -12.52 22.11
N LEU A 32 -6.43 -12.33 20.82
CA LEU A 32 -7.08 -11.10 20.34
C LEU A 32 -8.53 -11.00 20.79
N TYR A 33 -9.28 -12.10 20.81
CA TYR A 33 -10.65 -12.11 21.35
C TYR A 33 -10.68 -11.76 22.85
N ARG A 34 -9.70 -12.25 23.63
CA ARG A 34 -9.55 -11.84 25.03
C ARG A 34 -9.18 -10.37 25.20
N ALA A 35 -8.30 -9.86 24.34
CA ALA A 35 -7.95 -8.43 24.32
C ALA A 35 -9.18 -7.56 24.06
N GLN A 36 -10.04 -7.95 23.11
CA GLN A 36 -11.32 -7.27 22.85
C GLN A 36 -12.21 -7.26 24.08
N SER A 37 -12.44 -8.42 24.69
CA SER A 37 -13.27 -8.52 25.89
C SER A 37 -12.76 -7.64 27.04
N HIS A 38 -11.43 -7.54 27.22
CA HIS A 38 -10.87 -6.62 28.21
C HIS A 38 -11.16 -5.16 27.88
N LEU A 39 -10.95 -4.71 26.64
CA LEU A 39 -11.19 -3.31 26.24
C LEU A 39 -12.69 -2.95 26.28
N GLU A 40 -13.58 -3.86 25.92
CA GLU A 40 -15.03 -3.66 26.05
C GLU A 40 -15.44 -3.49 27.51
N ASN A 41 -14.87 -4.29 28.42
CA ASN A 41 -15.12 -4.15 29.86
C ASN A 41 -14.58 -2.83 30.43
N GLU A 42 -13.46 -2.31 29.90
CA GLU A 42 -12.95 -0.97 30.27
C GLU A 42 -13.96 0.12 29.88
N LEU A 43 -14.54 0.06 28.67
CA LEU A 43 -15.54 1.02 28.21
C LEU A 43 -16.80 0.99 29.10
N LEU A 44 -17.29 -0.21 29.45
CA LEU A 44 -18.44 -0.36 30.34
C LEU A 44 -18.15 0.21 31.73
N THR A 45 -16.96 -0.05 32.27
CA THR A 45 -16.54 0.47 33.57
C THR A 45 -16.44 2.00 33.55
N ALA A 46 -15.85 2.59 32.51
CA ALA A 46 -15.75 4.03 32.33
C ALA A 46 -17.15 4.69 32.24
N GLN A 47 -18.08 4.08 31.49
CA GLN A 47 -19.46 4.59 31.39
C GLN A 47 -20.20 4.58 32.73
N TRP A 48 -20.05 3.52 33.53
CA TRP A 48 -20.64 3.45 34.88
C TRP A 48 -20.02 4.45 35.86
N GLU A 49 -18.71 4.69 35.80
CA GLU A 49 -18.04 5.70 36.64
C GLU A 49 -18.50 7.14 36.32
N THR A 50 -18.79 7.45 35.05
CA THR A 50 -19.35 8.76 34.66
C THR A 50 -20.80 8.94 35.12
N SER A 51 -21.59 7.86 35.09
CA SER A 51 -23.02 7.87 35.47
C SER A 51 -23.25 7.96 36.98
N THR A 52 -22.27 7.58 37.80
CA THR A 52 -22.35 7.58 39.27
C THR A 52 -21.78 8.85 39.92
N ARG A 53 -21.08 9.70 39.14
CA ARG A 53 -20.51 10.98 39.60
C ARG A 53 -21.53 12.13 39.76
N SER A 54 -22.80 11.89 39.49
CA SER A 54 -23.91 12.81 39.75
C SER A 54 -24.42 12.81 41.20
N SER A 55 -23.81 12.01 42.10
CA SER A 55 -24.15 11.98 43.52
C SER A 55 -22.97 12.43 44.40
N PRO A 56 -23.15 13.40 45.32
CA PRO A 56 -22.08 13.89 46.19
C PRO A 56 -21.93 12.94 47.39
N VAL A 57 -21.24 11.81 47.24
CA VAL A 57 -20.89 10.96 48.39
C VAL A 57 -19.42 10.54 48.37
N GLN A 58 -18.69 11.20 49.28
CA GLN A 58 -17.52 10.76 50.05
C GLN A 58 -16.31 10.16 49.32
N LYS A 59 -15.24 10.97 49.32
CA LYS A 59 -13.84 10.57 49.20
C LYS A 59 -13.48 9.53 50.28
N MET A 60 -13.14 8.31 49.88
CA MET A 60 -12.32 7.41 50.67
C MET A 60 -11.55 6.45 49.75
N GLY A 61 -10.22 6.35 49.91
CA GLY A 61 -9.40 5.28 49.31
C GLY A 61 -8.32 5.73 48.32
N SER A 62 -7.26 6.34 48.85
CA SER A 62 -6.03 6.76 48.16
C SER A 62 -5.11 5.58 47.73
N ALA A 63 -5.61 4.63 46.93
CA ALA A 63 -4.80 3.53 46.38
C ALA A 63 -5.11 3.15 44.91
N LEU A 64 -6.05 3.83 44.25
CA LEU A 64 -6.59 3.45 42.93
C LEU A 64 -6.06 4.27 41.74
N GLN A 65 -5.08 5.15 41.96
CA GLN A 65 -4.60 6.09 40.92
C GLN A 65 -3.59 5.49 39.91
N LEU A 66 -3.37 4.17 39.94
CA LEU A 66 -2.45 3.49 39.01
C LEU A 66 -3.18 2.57 38.00
N ALA A 67 -4.47 2.79 37.76
CA ALA A 67 -5.13 2.23 36.59
C ALA A 67 -4.84 3.18 35.41
N MET A 68 -4.25 2.65 34.33
CA MET A 68 -4.12 3.40 33.09
C MET A 68 -5.51 3.64 32.51
N LYS A 69 -6.11 4.79 32.82
CA LYS A 69 -7.38 5.21 32.21
C LYS A 69 -7.05 5.77 30.82
N LEU A 70 -7.26 4.98 29.78
CA LEU A 70 -7.25 5.50 28.41
C LEU A 70 -8.53 6.30 28.16
N ASP A 71 -8.43 7.27 27.25
CA ASP A 71 -9.62 7.95 26.75
C ASP A 71 -10.50 6.93 26.00
N PRO A 72 -11.85 6.97 26.14
CA PRO A 72 -12.75 6.07 25.42
C PRO A 72 -12.52 6.05 23.90
N ARG A 73 -12.03 7.15 23.30
CA ARG A 73 -11.65 7.21 21.88
C ARG A 73 -10.43 6.35 21.58
N GLU A 74 -9.43 6.35 22.47
CA GLU A 74 -8.24 5.53 22.32
C GLU A 74 -8.56 4.04 22.50
N VAL A 75 -9.44 3.70 23.45
CA VAL A 75 -9.93 2.33 23.63
C VAL A 75 -10.67 1.84 22.38
N ASN A 76 -11.53 2.68 21.79
CA ASN A 76 -12.19 2.37 20.53
C ASN A 76 -11.19 2.20 19.37
N HIS A 77 -10.15 3.04 19.29
CA HIS A 77 -9.09 2.89 18.29
C HIS A 77 -8.35 1.55 18.42
N HIS A 78 -8.03 1.13 19.66
CA HIS A 78 -7.45 -0.17 19.91
C HIS A 78 -8.38 -1.32 19.51
N LEU A 79 -9.68 -1.21 19.82
CA LEU A 79 -10.69 -2.18 19.37
C LEU A 79 -10.72 -2.28 17.84
N SER A 80 -10.82 -1.16 17.12
CA SER A 80 -10.81 -1.14 15.65
C SER A 80 -9.54 -1.77 15.09
N THR A 81 -8.38 -1.51 15.70
CA THR A 81 -7.10 -2.12 15.33
C THR A 81 -7.14 -3.64 15.49
N ILE A 82 -7.67 -4.13 16.62
CA ILE A 82 -7.77 -5.58 16.88
C ILE A 82 -8.75 -6.25 15.90
N PHE A 83 -9.92 -5.65 15.66
CA PHE A 83 -10.89 -6.18 14.69
C PHE A 83 -10.25 -6.35 13.30
N ARG A 84 -9.56 -5.31 12.83
CA ARG A 84 -8.91 -5.33 11.53
C ARG A 84 -7.72 -6.29 11.50
N GLN A 85 -6.98 -6.44 12.59
CA GLN A 85 -5.91 -7.44 12.67
C GLN A 85 -6.45 -8.87 12.57
N ILE A 86 -7.58 -9.17 13.23
CA ILE A 86 -8.22 -10.48 13.14
C ILE A 86 -8.61 -10.78 11.68
N GLU A 87 -9.18 -9.80 10.99
CA GLU A 87 -9.56 -9.91 9.58
C GLU A 87 -8.35 -10.17 8.68
N VAL A 88 -7.29 -9.37 8.81
CA VAL A 88 -6.02 -9.54 8.10
C VAL A 88 -5.43 -10.93 8.32
N THR A 89 -5.42 -11.38 9.58
CA THR A 89 -4.87 -12.70 9.93
C THR A 89 -5.67 -13.82 9.28
N LYS A 90 -7.01 -13.75 9.32
CA LYS A 90 -7.88 -14.75 8.70
C LYS A 90 -7.68 -14.79 7.19
N PHE A 91 -7.61 -13.62 6.54
CA PHE A 91 -7.38 -13.50 5.11
C PHE A 91 -6.03 -14.13 4.72
N LEU A 92 -4.92 -13.67 5.32
CA LEU A 92 -3.58 -14.15 4.95
C LEU A 92 -3.34 -15.62 5.34
N ASN A 93 -3.93 -16.11 6.44
CA ASN A 93 -3.93 -17.55 6.75
C ASN A 93 -4.70 -18.35 5.69
N SER A 94 -5.83 -17.85 5.20
CA SER A 94 -6.54 -18.48 4.08
C SER A 94 -5.67 -18.50 2.83
N CYS A 95 -4.87 -17.45 2.60
CA CYS A 95 -3.90 -17.41 1.52
C CYS A 95 -2.83 -18.51 1.65
N GLU A 96 -2.20 -18.63 2.83
CA GLU A 96 -1.20 -19.67 3.10
C GLU A 96 -1.76 -21.09 2.94
N ARG A 97 -2.99 -21.33 3.39
CA ARG A 97 -3.66 -22.64 3.25
C ARG A 97 -3.90 -23.02 1.80
N GLU A 98 -4.13 -22.03 0.94
CA GLU A 98 -4.21 -22.20 -0.52
C GLU A 98 -2.83 -22.26 -1.20
N GLN A 99 -1.75 -22.48 -0.43
CA GLN A 99 -0.36 -22.58 -0.90
C GLN A 99 0.17 -21.29 -1.54
N ARG A 100 -0.37 -20.13 -1.17
CA ARG A 100 0.22 -18.85 -1.55
C ARG A 100 1.36 -18.52 -0.59
N HIS A 101 2.53 -18.26 -1.15
CA HIS A 101 3.80 -18.08 -0.43
C HIS A 101 3.91 -16.70 0.24
N VAL A 102 2.98 -16.37 1.16
CA VAL A 102 2.87 -15.04 1.80
C VAL A 102 4.17 -14.59 2.44
N MET A 103 4.87 -15.50 3.12
CA MET A 103 6.11 -15.17 3.84
C MET A 103 7.31 -14.95 2.93
N ASP A 104 7.29 -15.49 1.70
CA ASP A 104 8.35 -15.32 0.71
C ASP A 104 8.27 -13.94 0.04
N LEU A 105 7.08 -13.33 0.03
CA LEU A 105 6.87 -11.96 -0.48
C LEU A 105 7.45 -10.89 0.45
N ILE A 106 7.58 -11.15 1.76
CA ILE A 106 8.00 -10.12 2.72
C ILE A 106 9.42 -9.60 2.44
N PRO A 107 10.45 -10.46 2.24
CA PRO A 107 11.79 -10.01 1.87
C PRO A 107 11.81 -9.24 0.55
N GLU A 108 11.05 -9.70 -0.45
CA GLU A 108 10.95 -9.03 -1.75
C GLU A 108 10.36 -7.62 -1.61
N LEU A 109 9.31 -7.47 -0.79
CA LEU A 109 8.71 -6.17 -0.50
C LEU A 109 9.66 -5.24 0.25
N LEU A 110 10.40 -5.74 1.24
CA LEU A 110 11.41 -4.94 1.93
C LEU A 110 12.49 -4.42 0.97
N GLN A 111 12.93 -5.27 0.04
CA GLN A 111 13.87 -4.87 -1.00
C GLN A 111 13.28 -3.81 -1.94
N LEU A 112 12.04 -3.97 -2.40
CA LEU A 112 11.35 -2.97 -3.23
C LEU A 112 11.14 -1.63 -2.51
N MET A 113 10.83 -1.68 -1.21
CA MET A 113 10.70 -0.46 -0.39
C MET A 113 12.04 0.27 -0.23
N GLN A 114 13.15 -0.47 -0.18
CA GLN A 114 14.49 0.11 -0.11
C GLN A 114 14.90 0.75 -1.44
N THR A 115 14.68 0.07 -2.58
CA THR A 115 15.00 0.64 -3.92
C THR A 115 14.14 1.86 -4.25
N SER A 116 12.91 1.90 -3.73
CA SER A 116 11.98 3.03 -3.89
C SER A 116 12.25 4.19 -2.92
N GLY A 117 13.27 4.09 -2.05
CA GLY A 117 13.62 5.12 -1.07
C GLY A 117 12.62 5.30 0.08
N ILE A 118 11.70 4.35 0.28
CA ILE A 118 10.73 4.36 1.39
C ILE A 118 11.41 3.94 2.69
N LEU A 119 12.34 2.98 2.61
CA LEU A 119 13.13 2.50 3.73
C LEU A 119 14.57 3.03 3.65
N GLY A 120 15.17 3.32 4.81
CA GLY A 120 16.59 3.63 4.90
C GLY A 120 17.49 2.40 4.69
N THR A 121 18.80 2.57 4.88
CA THR A 121 19.80 1.51 4.64
C THR A 121 19.75 0.34 5.65
N LYS A 122 19.03 0.49 6.76
CA LYS A 122 18.83 -0.57 7.75
C LYS A 122 17.53 -1.31 7.46
N VAL A 123 17.66 -2.56 7.02
CA VAL A 123 16.52 -3.47 6.88
C VAL A 123 16.01 -3.84 8.28
N PRO A 124 14.72 -3.64 8.60
CA PRO A 124 14.15 -4.05 9.87
C PRO A 124 14.26 -5.57 10.05
N SER A 125 14.31 -6.02 11.30
CA SER A 125 14.33 -7.45 11.63
C SER A 125 13.17 -8.18 10.97
N TYR A 126 13.44 -9.38 10.42
CA TYR A 126 12.41 -10.23 9.84
C TYR A 126 11.43 -10.69 10.93
N SER A 127 10.22 -10.15 10.90
CA SER A 127 9.09 -10.56 11.73
C SER A 127 7.81 -10.57 10.90
N VAL A 128 6.84 -11.38 11.30
CA VAL A 128 5.52 -11.39 10.66
C VAL A 128 4.86 -10.03 10.88
N PRO A 129 4.56 -9.25 9.82
CA PRO A 129 4.08 -7.89 9.99
C PRO A 129 2.65 -7.90 10.57
N THR A 130 2.37 -6.95 11.45
CA THR A 130 1.06 -6.81 12.08
C THR A 130 0.62 -5.34 12.12
N LEU A 131 -0.67 -5.08 12.26
CA LEU A 131 -1.21 -3.71 12.40
C LEU A 131 -0.80 -3.05 13.73
N PHE A 132 -0.37 -3.84 14.71
CA PHE A 132 0.21 -3.35 15.96
C PHE A 132 1.63 -2.80 15.78
N GLY A 133 2.26 -3.06 14.63
CA GLY A 133 3.59 -2.60 14.28
C GLY A 133 3.65 -1.17 13.76
N ALA A 134 4.81 -0.81 13.21
CA ALA A 134 5.03 0.50 12.61
C ALA A 134 4.32 0.65 11.25
N ASN A 135 4.29 1.87 10.71
CA ASN A 135 3.67 2.13 9.40
C ASN A 135 4.29 1.31 8.26
N ILE A 136 5.55 0.90 8.38
CA ILE A 136 6.19 -0.02 7.42
C ILE A 136 5.50 -1.39 7.44
N GLU A 137 5.25 -1.97 8.61
CA GLU A 137 4.53 -3.25 8.71
C GLU A 137 3.08 -3.13 8.21
N ARG A 138 2.41 -2.03 8.51
CA ARG A 138 1.05 -1.76 8.00
C ARG A 138 1.02 -1.60 6.48
N MET A 139 2.05 -0.97 5.91
CA MET A 139 2.24 -0.87 4.47
C MET A 139 2.46 -2.25 3.86
N GLN A 140 3.33 -3.07 4.45
CA GLN A 140 3.54 -4.46 4.02
C GLN A 140 2.23 -5.24 4.03
N LEU A 141 1.42 -5.12 5.09
CA LEU A 141 0.12 -5.78 5.16
C LEU A 141 -0.85 -5.36 4.08
N ALA A 142 -0.92 -4.06 3.76
CA ALA A 142 -1.78 -3.58 2.69
C ALA A 142 -1.33 -4.12 1.32
N VAL A 143 -0.02 -4.18 1.08
CA VAL A 143 0.52 -4.76 -0.17
C VAL A 143 0.30 -6.27 -0.22
N LEU A 144 0.56 -7.00 0.87
CA LEU A 144 0.30 -8.44 0.97
C LEU A 144 -1.17 -8.76 0.76
N ALA A 145 -2.09 -7.95 1.29
CA ALA A 145 -3.51 -8.14 1.06
C ALA A 145 -3.83 -8.11 -0.45
N ILE A 146 -3.30 -7.14 -1.20
CA ILE A 146 -3.48 -7.02 -2.66
C ILE A 146 -2.90 -8.22 -3.41
N LEU A 147 -1.68 -8.65 -3.06
CA LEU A 147 -0.93 -9.65 -3.82
C LEU A 147 -1.32 -11.10 -3.50
N CYS A 148 -1.81 -11.37 -2.29
CA CYS A 148 -2.10 -12.73 -1.84
C CYS A 148 -3.55 -13.17 -2.11
N GLY A 149 -4.40 -12.31 -2.66
CA GLY A 149 -5.74 -12.68 -3.11
C GLY A 149 -5.71 -13.70 -4.25
N LYS A 150 -6.86 -14.31 -4.58
CA LYS A 150 -7.02 -15.16 -5.80
C LYS A 150 -6.95 -14.28 -7.05
N ASN A 151 -7.37 -13.04 -6.86
CA ASN A 151 -7.28 -11.92 -7.76
C ASN A 151 -7.09 -10.66 -6.90
N VAL A 152 -6.80 -9.53 -7.55
CA VAL A 152 -6.54 -8.27 -6.83
C VAL A 152 -7.76 -7.77 -6.08
N GLU A 153 -8.96 -7.95 -6.65
CA GLU A 153 -10.23 -7.49 -6.04
C GLU A 153 -10.49 -8.10 -4.65
N GLU A 154 -10.21 -9.39 -4.47
CA GLU A 154 -10.46 -10.10 -3.21
C GLU A 154 -9.71 -9.45 -2.04
N GLY A 155 -8.47 -9.02 -2.28
CA GLY A 155 -7.60 -8.39 -1.31
C GLY A 155 -7.72 -6.87 -1.21
N PHE A 156 -8.21 -6.23 -2.29
CA PHE A 156 -8.20 -4.78 -2.41
C PHE A 156 -9.04 -4.09 -1.33
N GLY A 157 -10.25 -4.59 -1.05
CA GLY A 157 -11.13 -3.99 -0.04
C GLY A 157 -10.54 -4.01 1.38
N LEU A 158 -9.73 -5.02 1.70
CA LEU A 158 -8.99 -5.09 2.95
C LEU A 158 -7.82 -4.10 2.96
N ALA A 159 -7.03 -4.06 1.88
CA ALA A 159 -5.94 -3.10 1.73
C ALA A 159 -6.42 -1.65 1.81
N PHE A 160 -7.52 -1.32 1.13
CA PHE A 160 -8.15 -0.01 1.14
C PHE A 160 -8.53 0.43 2.56
N ARG A 161 -9.17 -0.46 3.33
CA ARG A 161 -9.48 -0.15 4.74
C ARG A 161 -8.21 0.09 5.56
N ILE A 162 -7.18 -0.74 5.43
CA ILE A 162 -5.89 -0.50 6.11
C ILE A 162 -5.30 0.87 5.73
N ILE A 163 -5.37 1.26 4.46
CA ILE A 163 -4.88 2.57 4.00
C ILE A 163 -5.63 3.71 4.70
N GLU A 164 -6.97 3.68 4.67
CA GLU A 164 -7.82 4.73 5.23
C GLU A 164 -7.69 4.81 6.76
N ASP A 165 -7.76 3.66 7.42
CA ASP A 165 -7.78 3.56 8.87
C ASP A 165 -6.48 4.03 9.54
N TYR A 166 -5.35 3.93 8.84
CA TYR A 166 -4.03 4.33 9.35
C TYR A 166 -3.43 5.51 8.58
N HIS A 167 -4.22 6.16 7.72
CA HIS A 167 -3.81 7.30 6.89
C HIS A 167 -2.49 7.05 6.14
N LEU A 168 -2.35 5.87 5.55
CA LEU A 168 -1.16 5.50 4.80
C LEU A 168 -1.18 6.15 3.42
N LYS A 169 0.01 6.32 2.82
CA LYS A 169 0.13 6.87 1.47
C LYS A 169 -0.30 5.82 0.44
N ALA A 170 -1.54 5.92 -0.03
CA ALA A 170 -2.13 5.02 -1.02
C ALA A 170 -1.24 4.86 -2.27
N SER A 171 -0.69 5.96 -2.79
CA SER A 171 0.20 5.93 -3.94
C SER A 171 1.41 5.01 -3.75
N GLN A 172 2.05 5.04 -2.58
CA GLN A 172 3.20 4.18 -2.30
C GLN A 172 2.80 2.69 -2.24
N ILE A 173 1.66 2.38 -1.60
CA ILE A 173 1.18 1.00 -1.46
C ILE A 173 0.79 0.41 -2.81
N TYR A 174 -0.01 1.15 -3.59
CA TYR A 174 -0.42 0.69 -4.92
C TYR A 174 0.75 0.61 -5.88
N SER A 175 1.73 1.53 -5.80
CA SER A 175 2.95 1.45 -6.60
C SER A 175 3.78 0.22 -6.24
N LEU A 176 3.94 -0.12 -4.96
CA LEU A 176 4.65 -1.33 -4.54
C LEU A 176 3.96 -2.60 -5.05
N ALA A 177 2.63 -2.68 -4.90
CA ALA A 177 1.86 -3.80 -5.42
C ALA A 177 1.98 -3.91 -6.94
N GLY A 178 1.79 -2.80 -7.66
CA GLY A 178 1.91 -2.75 -9.12
C GLY A 178 3.30 -3.13 -9.62
N MET A 179 4.38 -2.65 -8.98
CA MET A 179 5.75 -3.03 -9.33
C MET A 179 5.98 -4.53 -9.13
N LYS A 180 5.48 -5.13 -8.04
CA LYS A 180 5.61 -6.57 -7.82
C LYS A 180 4.85 -7.36 -8.89
N LEU A 181 3.61 -6.98 -9.21
CA LEU A 181 2.83 -7.60 -10.31
C LEU A 181 3.55 -7.46 -11.67
N ALA A 182 4.18 -6.31 -11.93
CA ALA A 182 5.01 -6.08 -13.10
C ALA A 182 6.25 -7.00 -13.12
N HIS A 183 6.90 -7.20 -11.98
CA HIS A 183 8.00 -8.16 -11.81
C HIS A 183 7.55 -9.62 -12.06
N ASP A 184 6.30 -9.95 -11.76
CA ASP A 184 5.74 -11.28 -11.99
C ASP A 184 5.10 -11.45 -13.39
N TYR A 185 5.10 -10.39 -14.22
CA TYR A 185 4.47 -10.34 -15.55
C TYR A 185 2.94 -10.52 -15.55
N CYS A 186 2.27 -10.17 -14.45
CA CYS A 186 0.82 -10.26 -14.33
C CYS A 186 0.14 -8.97 -14.82
N LEU A 187 0.14 -8.72 -16.14
CA LEU A 187 -0.52 -7.54 -16.73
C LEU A 187 -2.02 -7.43 -16.38
N PRO A 188 -2.83 -8.51 -16.44
CA PRO A 188 -4.25 -8.42 -16.09
C PRO A 188 -4.49 -7.98 -14.65
N ASP A 189 -3.63 -8.40 -13.72
CA ASP A 189 -3.74 -8.01 -12.31
C ASP A 189 -3.39 -6.53 -12.11
N ILE A 190 -2.46 -5.97 -12.90
CA ILE A 190 -2.18 -4.53 -12.90
C ILE A 190 -3.41 -3.77 -13.40
N GLU A 191 -4.04 -4.20 -14.49
CA GLU A 191 -5.26 -3.58 -15.01
C GLU A 191 -6.41 -3.66 -13.99
N GLN A 192 -6.56 -4.81 -13.32
CA GLN A 192 -7.54 -4.98 -12.25
C GLN A 192 -7.25 -4.09 -11.05
N LEU A 193 -5.98 -3.92 -10.66
CA LEU A 193 -5.58 -3.00 -9.60
C LEU A 193 -5.99 -1.56 -9.95
N ILE A 194 -5.73 -1.11 -11.18
CA ILE A 194 -6.14 0.23 -11.63
C ILE A 194 -7.67 0.38 -11.60
N SER A 195 -8.41 -0.63 -12.08
CA SER A 195 -9.87 -0.65 -12.01
C SER A 195 -10.40 -0.55 -10.58
N CYS A 196 -9.79 -1.29 -9.65
CA CYS A 196 -10.14 -1.23 -8.23
C CYS A 196 -9.89 0.16 -7.63
N ILE A 197 -8.75 0.78 -7.95
CA ILE A 197 -8.42 2.14 -7.48
C ILE A 197 -9.45 3.14 -8.02
N GLN A 198 -9.78 3.07 -9.30
CA GLN A 198 -10.78 3.95 -9.93
C GLN A 198 -12.19 3.75 -9.33
N SER A 199 -12.53 2.52 -8.95
CA SER A 199 -13.84 2.16 -8.39
C SER A 199 -13.92 2.33 -6.86
N SER A 200 -12.85 2.79 -6.21
CA SER A 200 -12.77 2.92 -4.75
C SER A 200 -13.67 3.99 -4.13
N GLY A 201 -14.29 4.85 -4.96
CA GLY A 201 -15.12 5.97 -4.51
C GLY A 201 -14.32 7.19 -4.04
N VAL A 202 -13.00 7.14 -4.06
CA VAL A 202 -12.12 8.30 -3.80
C VAL A 202 -12.19 9.26 -4.98
N SER A 203 -12.28 10.56 -4.70
CA SER A 203 -12.27 11.60 -5.75
C SER A 203 -10.88 11.74 -6.36
N ASP A 204 -10.84 11.94 -7.68
CA ASP A 204 -9.61 12.21 -8.44
C ASP A 204 -8.48 11.20 -8.21
N THR A 205 -8.72 9.94 -8.60
CA THR A 205 -7.75 8.84 -8.49
C THR A 205 -6.73 8.80 -9.63
N SER A 206 -6.93 9.61 -10.69
CA SER A 206 -6.08 9.62 -11.88
C SER A 206 -4.60 9.85 -11.59
N PRO A 207 -4.19 10.81 -10.70
CA PRO A 207 -2.77 11.00 -10.37
C PRO A 207 -2.12 9.76 -9.72
N VAL A 208 -2.89 9.05 -8.88
CA VAL A 208 -2.43 7.83 -8.23
C VAL A 208 -2.29 6.70 -9.26
N CYS A 209 -3.30 6.49 -10.11
CA CYS A 209 -3.26 5.50 -11.17
C CYS A 209 -2.10 5.74 -12.14
N ASP A 210 -1.89 6.99 -12.57
CA ASP A 210 -0.78 7.36 -13.45
C ASP A 210 0.57 7.08 -12.80
N THR A 211 0.72 7.39 -11.52
CA THR A 211 1.96 7.09 -10.76
C THR A 211 2.24 5.59 -10.74
N VAL A 212 1.22 4.77 -10.47
CA VAL A 212 1.32 3.30 -10.48
C VAL A 212 1.70 2.80 -11.87
N LEU A 213 0.96 3.21 -12.90
CA LEU A 213 1.17 2.78 -14.29
C LEU A 213 2.57 3.14 -14.80
N VAL A 214 3.06 4.35 -14.54
CA VAL A 214 4.41 4.78 -14.94
C VAL A 214 5.49 3.89 -14.32
N LEU A 215 5.34 3.52 -13.04
CA LEU A 215 6.29 2.64 -12.35
C LEU A 215 6.20 1.20 -12.86
N CYS A 216 4.99 0.67 -13.10
CA CYS A 216 4.81 -0.65 -13.69
C CYS A 216 5.44 -0.75 -15.09
N VAL A 217 5.17 0.24 -15.94
CA VAL A 217 5.73 0.31 -17.30
C VAL A 217 7.25 0.41 -17.25
N GLN A 218 7.81 1.19 -16.33
CA GLN A 218 9.25 1.25 -16.13
C GLN A 218 9.82 -0.12 -15.72
N ALA A 219 9.24 -0.77 -14.72
CA ALA A 219 9.68 -2.09 -14.24
C ALA A 219 9.63 -3.16 -15.34
N LEU A 220 8.63 -3.10 -16.23
CA LEU A 220 8.54 -3.97 -17.40
C LEU A 220 9.60 -3.65 -18.46
N SER A 221 9.86 -2.36 -18.71
CA SER A 221 10.84 -1.91 -19.71
C SER A 221 12.28 -2.31 -19.39
N GLU A 222 12.60 -2.52 -18.10
CA GLU A 222 13.92 -2.97 -17.65
C GLU A 222 14.16 -4.47 -17.90
N LYS A 223 13.12 -5.21 -18.32
CA LYS A 223 13.22 -6.64 -18.61
C LYS A 223 13.52 -6.91 -20.08
N GLU A 224 14.16 -8.05 -20.34
CA GLU A 224 14.59 -8.46 -21.68
C GLU A 224 13.42 -8.63 -22.67
N ASN A 225 12.25 -9.08 -22.18
CA ASN A 225 11.02 -9.18 -22.95
C ASN A 225 9.90 -8.38 -22.26
N PRO A 226 9.78 -7.06 -22.53
CA PRO A 226 8.90 -6.17 -21.79
C PRO A 226 7.39 -6.47 -21.92
N GLY A 227 6.98 -7.47 -22.69
CA GLY A 227 5.57 -7.79 -22.93
C GLY A 227 4.82 -6.67 -23.68
N ASP A 228 3.50 -6.81 -23.79
CA ASP A 228 2.65 -5.77 -24.37
C ASP A 228 2.33 -4.67 -23.32
N THR A 229 3.25 -3.71 -23.20
CA THR A 229 3.07 -2.54 -22.31
C THR A 229 2.05 -1.52 -22.86
N GLU A 230 1.57 -1.69 -24.09
CA GLU A 230 0.68 -0.72 -24.75
C GLU A 230 -0.67 -0.59 -24.02
N SER A 231 -1.20 -1.68 -23.50
CA SER A 231 -2.48 -1.65 -22.76
C SER A 231 -2.37 -0.75 -21.52
N LEU A 232 -1.28 -0.90 -20.76
CA LEU A 232 -1.00 -0.09 -19.57
C LEU A 232 -0.74 1.37 -19.91
N ILE A 233 0.05 1.66 -20.96
CA ILE A 233 0.34 3.05 -21.35
C ILE A 233 -0.94 3.78 -21.75
N LYS A 234 -1.89 3.10 -22.41
CA LYS A 234 -3.18 3.70 -22.80
C LYS A 234 -4.02 4.14 -21.61
N LEU A 235 -3.93 3.44 -20.47
CA LEU A 235 -4.64 3.76 -19.23
C LEU A 235 -4.13 5.04 -18.55
N ILE A 236 -2.91 5.49 -18.85
CA ILE A 236 -2.37 6.73 -18.29
C ILE A 236 -3.20 7.91 -18.78
N VAL A 237 -3.58 8.83 -17.89
CA VAL A 237 -4.40 9.99 -18.25
C VAL A 237 -3.52 11.19 -18.61
N ASP A 238 -2.53 11.51 -17.78
CA ASP A 238 -1.65 12.66 -18.00
C ASP A 238 -0.81 12.49 -19.28
N PRO A 239 -0.88 13.45 -20.21
CA PRO A 239 -0.09 13.39 -21.45
C PRO A 239 1.43 13.33 -21.22
N GLY A 240 1.94 14.00 -20.19
CA GLY A 240 3.38 14.02 -19.90
C GLY A 240 3.90 12.68 -19.42
N ASN A 241 3.17 12.05 -18.49
CA ASN A 241 3.42 10.70 -18.01
C ASN A 241 3.30 9.69 -19.15
N LYS A 242 2.27 9.82 -20.00
CA LYS A 242 2.07 8.95 -21.17
C LYS A 242 3.21 9.05 -22.18
N ILE A 243 3.65 10.27 -22.52
CA ILE A 243 4.82 10.48 -23.39
C ILE A 243 6.07 9.87 -22.75
N SER A 244 6.30 10.12 -21.46
CA SER A 244 7.46 9.59 -20.73
C SER A 244 7.47 8.06 -20.71
N ALA A 245 6.31 7.42 -20.56
CA ALA A 245 6.17 5.97 -20.62
C ALA A 245 6.51 5.43 -22.02
N TYR A 246 6.02 6.05 -23.10
CA TYR A 246 6.38 5.66 -24.47
C TYR A 246 7.89 5.80 -24.76
N ILE A 247 8.55 6.84 -24.21
CA ILE A 247 10.00 7.01 -24.33
C ILE A 247 10.74 5.84 -23.66
N LYS A 248 10.37 5.49 -22.43
CA LYS A 248 10.97 4.39 -21.67
C LYS A 248 10.79 3.04 -22.36
N CYS A 249 9.66 2.81 -23.01
CA CYS A 249 9.41 1.60 -23.81
C CYS A 249 10.01 1.64 -25.22
N HIS A 250 10.88 2.62 -25.52
CA HIS A 250 11.51 2.80 -26.83
C HIS A 250 10.53 2.98 -28.01
N GLN A 251 9.26 3.30 -27.74
CA GLN A 251 8.24 3.58 -28.74
C GLN A 251 8.25 5.06 -29.17
N LEU A 252 9.38 5.52 -29.70
CA LEU A 252 9.63 6.95 -29.92
C LEU A 252 8.69 7.62 -30.94
N LYS A 253 8.17 6.85 -31.91
CA LYS A 253 7.17 7.37 -32.87
C LYS A 253 5.86 7.75 -32.16
N SER A 254 5.35 6.89 -31.28
CA SER A 254 4.14 7.13 -30.48
C SER A 254 4.35 8.32 -29.55
N ALA A 255 5.51 8.37 -28.86
CA ALA A 255 5.91 9.48 -28.03
C ALA A 255 5.92 10.82 -28.81
N TYR A 256 6.53 10.84 -29.99
CA TYR A 256 6.63 12.05 -30.82
C TYR A 256 5.27 12.56 -31.28
N LEU A 257 4.40 11.68 -31.79
CA LEU A 257 3.06 12.07 -32.24
C LEU A 257 2.26 12.71 -31.10
N LEU A 258 2.36 12.15 -29.90
CA LEU A 258 1.67 12.67 -28.73
C LEU A 258 2.27 14.00 -28.24
N ALA A 259 3.60 14.12 -28.23
CA ALA A 259 4.31 15.34 -27.85
C ALA A 259 3.98 16.51 -28.80
N VAL A 260 3.93 16.26 -30.11
CA VAL A 260 3.53 17.28 -31.09
C VAL A 260 2.06 17.65 -30.94
N LYS A 261 1.17 16.66 -30.74
CA LYS A 261 -0.27 16.88 -30.55
C LYS A 261 -0.56 17.83 -29.38
N TYR A 262 0.17 17.68 -28.27
CA TYR A 262 0.03 18.53 -27.08
C TYR A 262 1.01 19.71 -27.04
N ASN A 263 1.75 19.96 -28.11
CA ASN A 263 2.75 21.03 -28.22
C ASN A 263 3.82 21.02 -27.09
N ARG A 264 4.23 19.83 -26.64
CA ARG A 264 5.18 19.63 -25.53
C ARG A 264 6.62 19.52 -26.05
N LEU A 265 7.23 20.67 -26.33
CA LEU A 265 8.56 20.75 -26.97
C LEU A 265 9.70 20.22 -26.10
N GLU A 266 9.58 20.34 -24.78
CA GLU A 266 10.53 19.75 -23.85
C GLU A 266 10.58 18.23 -24.00
N ASP A 267 9.43 17.59 -24.19
CA ASP A 267 9.39 16.16 -24.40
C ASP A 267 9.87 15.79 -25.82
N VAL A 268 9.66 16.64 -26.83
CA VAL A 268 10.31 16.47 -28.16
C VAL A 268 11.83 16.48 -28.03
N ARG A 269 12.41 17.33 -27.17
CA ARG A 269 13.86 17.33 -26.90
C ARG A 269 14.31 16.02 -26.22
N LYS A 270 13.55 15.50 -25.26
CA LYS A 270 13.83 14.20 -24.63
C LYS A 270 13.77 13.06 -25.65
N ILE A 271 12.77 13.07 -26.54
CA ILE A 271 12.62 12.07 -27.61
C ILE A 271 13.80 12.13 -28.59
N LEU A 272 14.26 13.34 -28.95
CA LEU A 272 15.43 13.51 -29.79
C LEU A 272 16.67 12.86 -29.14
N HIS A 273 16.92 13.16 -27.86
CA HIS A 273 18.05 12.59 -27.13
C HIS A 273 18.00 11.06 -27.08
N GLU A 274 16.82 10.48 -26.80
CA GLU A 274 16.68 9.02 -26.78
C GLU A 274 16.80 8.41 -28.19
N ALA A 275 16.33 9.11 -29.23
CA ALA A 275 16.49 8.69 -30.62
C ALA A 275 17.96 8.70 -31.06
N GLU A 276 18.77 9.65 -30.59
CA GLU A 276 20.23 9.70 -30.78
C GLU A 276 20.90 8.48 -30.16
N LYS A 277 20.57 8.19 -28.90
CA LYS A 277 21.10 7.03 -28.17
C LYS A 277 20.76 5.69 -28.83
N LEU A 278 19.53 5.55 -29.34
CA LEU A 278 19.06 4.33 -30.01
C LEU A 278 19.43 4.28 -31.52
N GLY A 279 20.07 5.31 -32.07
CA GLY A 279 20.43 5.37 -33.49
C GLY A 279 19.23 5.50 -34.45
N GLN A 280 18.06 5.95 -33.98
CA GLN A 280 16.85 6.10 -34.81
C GLN A 280 16.87 7.41 -35.63
N THR A 281 17.68 7.44 -36.69
CA THR A 281 17.90 8.62 -37.56
C THR A 281 16.63 9.26 -38.11
N LYS A 282 15.60 8.47 -38.47
CA LYS A 282 14.32 9.00 -38.95
C LYS A 282 13.60 9.84 -37.90
N ILE A 283 13.59 9.38 -36.64
CA ILE A 283 12.94 10.10 -35.52
C ILE A 283 13.75 11.34 -35.14
N GLN A 284 15.09 11.25 -35.19
CA GLN A 284 15.95 12.42 -34.95
C GLN A 284 15.66 13.56 -35.94
N GLN A 285 15.59 13.26 -37.24
CA GLN A 285 15.34 14.26 -38.28
C GLN A 285 13.98 14.96 -38.12
N ILE A 286 12.92 14.22 -37.79
CA ILE A 286 11.60 14.84 -37.57
C ILE A 286 11.58 15.71 -36.31
N CYS A 287 12.27 15.31 -35.23
CA CYS A 287 12.38 16.11 -34.01
C CYS A 287 13.15 17.41 -34.26
N LEU A 288 14.31 17.34 -34.94
CA LEU A 288 15.11 18.50 -35.30
C LEU A 288 14.33 19.50 -36.17
N ARG A 289 13.59 18.99 -37.17
CA ARG A 289 12.75 19.84 -38.02
C ARG A 289 11.69 20.56 -37.21
N ARG A 290 11.02 19.87 -36.28
CA ARG A 290 9.99 20.46 -35.43
C ARG A 290 10.54 21.52 -34.49
N LEU A 291 11.71 21.27 -33.89
CA LEU A 291 12.38 22.23 -33.00
C LEU A 291 12.91 23.45 -33.77
N GLY A 292 13.44 23.25 -34.98
CA GLY A 292 13.93 24.35 -35.83
C GLY A 292 12.83 25.24 -36.40
N GLN A 293 11.64 24.70 -36.67
CA GLN A 293 10.50 25.46 -37.18
C GLN A 293 9.95 26.53 -36.22
N GLN A 294 10.24 26.45 -34.91
CA GLN A 294 9.87 27.48 -33.94
C GLN A 294 10.97 28.49 -33.61
N ALA A 295 12.23 28.21 -33.97
CA ALA A 295 13.30 29.20 -33.81
C ALA A 295 13.24 30.33 -34.86
N GLY A 296 12.39 30.19 -35.88
CA GLY A 296 12.21 31.13 -36.98
C GLY A 296 10.86 31.86 -37.01
N THR A 297 10.09 31.83 -35.92
CA THR A 297 8.83 32.58 -35.71
C THR A 297 8.93 33.42 -34.47
#